data_AF-A0A2P4SLU8-F1
#
_entry.id   AF-A0A2P4SLU8-F1
#
_cell.length_a   1.000
_cell.length_b   1.000
_cell.length_c   1.000
_cell.angle_alpha   90.00
_cell.angle_beta   90.00
_cell.angle_gamma   90.00
#
_symmetry.space_group_name_H-M   'P 1'
#
loop_
_entity.id
_entity.type
_entity.pdbx_description
1 polymer ?
#
loop_
_entity_poly.entity_id
_entity_poly.type
_entity_poly.pdbx_seq_one_letter_code
_entity_poly.pdbx_strand_id
1 'polypeptide(L)'
;NDEDWKECPDYITAGENSCYFNTSYTSIWIPYCVKLANKDEVFDEKCFSVDEIVLPDPPVHLNWTLLNTSQTGIHGDIQVRWDPPPTADVQKGWITLEYELQYKEVNETKWKELEPRLSTMVPLYSLKMGRDYEIRVRSRQRTSEKFGEFSEILYVSFTQAGIEFVHCAEGMRT
;
A
#
# COMPACT_ATOMS: atom_id res chain seq x y z
N ASN A 1 -21.01 38.50 5.33
CA ASN A 1 -19.65 39.06 5.43
C ASN A 1 -18.77 38.18 4.57
N ASP A 2 -18.52 38.56 3.32
CA ASP A 2 -17.75 37.77 2.35
C ASP A 2 -16.23 37.87 2.57
N GLU A 3 -15.78 38.62 3.59
CA GLU A 3 -14.36 38.80 3.94
C GLU A 3 -13.64 37.50 4.35
N ASP A 4 -14.38 36.46 4.73
CA ASP A 4 -13.80 35.19 5.19
C ASP A 4 -13.54 34.18 4.05
N TRP A 5 -14.10 34.39 2.86
CA TRP A 5 -13.93 33.47 1.72
C TRP A 5 -12.84 33.97 0.77
N LYS A 6 -11.90 33.09 0.43
CA LYS A 6 -10.84 33.37 -0.56
C LYS A 6 -11.07 32.55 -1.82
N GLU A 7 -10.81 33.16 -2.96
CA GLU A 7 -10.83 32.48 -4.26
C GLU A 7 -9.72 31.41 -4.34
N CYS A 8 -9.89 30.45 -5.25
CA CYS A 8 -8.89 29.42 -5.46
C CYS A 8 -7.50 30.04 -5.77
N PRO A 9 -6.42 29.59 -5.10
CA PRO A 9 -5.10 30.13 -5.36
C PRO A 9 -4.50 29.70 -6.71
N ASP A 10 -4.97 28.59 -7.30
CA ASP A 10 -4.43 28.05 -8.56
C ASP A 10 -5.44 27.15 -9.29
N TYR A 11 -5.95 27.62 -10.43
CA TYR A 11 -6.89 26.89 -11.31
C TYR A 11 -6.20 26.07 -12.41
N ILE A 12 -4.86 26.04 -12.48
CA ILE A 12 -4.11 25.49 -13.63
C ILE A 12 -3.40 24.21 -13.25
N THR A 13 -2.70 24.18 -12.11
CA THR A 13 -1.76 23.09 -11.77
C THR A 13 -2.42 21.71 -11.72
N ALA A 14 -3.68 21.62 -11.30
CA ALA A 14 -4.43 20.36 -11.24
C ALA A 14 -5.31 20.09 -12.49
N GLY A 15 -5.23 20.93 -13.53
CA GLY A 15 -5.96 20.78 -14.80
C GLY A 15 -7.33 21.46 -14.84
N GLU A 16 -8.10 21.21 -15.90
CA GLU A 16 -9.43 21.81 -16.06
C GLU A 16 -10.40 21.36 -14.95
N ASN A 17 -11.32 22.26 -14.57
CA ASN A 17 -12.32 22.03 -13.51
C ASN A 17 -11.70 21.65 -12.15
N SER A 18 -10.53 22.22 -11.83
CA SER A 18 -9.80 21.90 -10.60
C SER A 18 -9.34 23.15 -9.86
N CYS A 19 -8.95 22.96 -8.59
CA CYS A 19 -8.29 23.96 -7.78
C CYS A 19 -7.13 23.30 -7.02
N TYR A 20 -5.92 23.82 -7.16
CA TYR A 20 -4.72 23.29 -6.52
C TYR A 20 -4.32 24.12 -5.30
N PHE A 21 -4.14 23.44 -4.16
CA PHE A 21 -3.64 24.04 -2.93
C PHE A 21 -2.23 23.52 -2.67
N ASN A 22 -1.25 24.42 -2.71
CA ASN A 22 0.14 24.08 -2.39
C ASN A 22 0.36 23.98 -0.87
N THR A 23 1.56 23.59 -0.45
CA THR A 23 1.94 23.42 0.96
C THR A 23 1.74 24.66 1.84
N SER A 24 1.73 25.87 1.28
CA SER A 24 1.49 27.10 2.04
C SER A 24 0.00 27.31 2.37
N TYR A 25 -0.90 26.64 1.63
CA TYR A 25 -2.35 26.68 1.85
C TYR A 25 -2.89 25.42 2.54
N THR A 26 -2.05 24.41 2.76
CA THR A 26 -2.45 23.11 3.33
C THR A 26 -1.96 22.95 4.76
N SER A 27 -2.89 22.75 5.70
CA SER A 27 -2.62 22.47 7.11
C SER A 27 -3.47 21.29 7.57
N ILE A 28 -2.83 20.26 8.15
CA ILE A 28 -3.52 19.01 8.48
C ILE A 28 -4.63 19.19 9.54
N TRP A 29 -4.35 19.99 10.57
CA TRP A 29 -5.22 20.10 11.75
C TRP A 29 -6.24 21.23 11.67
N ILE A 30 -6.38 21.86 10.50
CA ILE A 30 -7.32 22.97 10.29
C ILE A 30 -8.46 22.44 9.41
N PRO A 31 -9.73 22.60 9.81
CA PRO A 31 -10.85 22.29 8.95
C PRO A 31 -10.95 23.33 7.82
N TYR A 32 -11.18 22.85 6.61
CA TYR A 32 -11.42 23.67 5.43
C TYR A 32 -12.87 23.55 5.01
N CYS A 33 -13.40 24.63 4.45
CA CYS A 33 -14.65 24.60 3.68
C CYS A 33 -14.37 25.17 2.30
N VAL A 34 -14.80 24.46 1.26
CA VAL A 34 -14.72 24.90 -0.13
C VAL A 34 -16.13 24.98 -0.70
N LYS A 35 -16.38 25.98 -1.54
CA LYS A 35 -17.66 26.12 -2.23
C LYS A 35 -17.44 26.26 -3.73
N LEU A 36 -18.23 25.53 -4.50
CA LEU A 36 -18.34 25.72 -5.95
C LEU A 36 -19.47 26.73 -6.19
N ALA A 37 -19.12 27.92 -6.65
CA ALA A 37 -20.08 29.00 -6.84
C ALA A 37 -19.76 29.80 -8.11
N ASN A 38 -20.80 30.39 -8.69
CA ASN A 38 -20.67 31.52 -9.60
C ASN A 38 -21.03 32.81 -8.83
N LYS A 39 -20.96 33.98 -9.48
CA LYS A 39 -21.18 35.30 -8.85
C LYS A 39 -22.48 35.41 -8.05
N ASP A 40 -23.52 34.71 -8.47
CA ASP A 40 -24.88 34.87 -7.94
C ASP A 40 -25.44 33.60 -7.26
N GLU A 41 -24.76 32.45 -7.37
CA GLU A 41 -25.29 31.15 -6.93
C GLU A 41 -24.19 30.21 -6.44
N VAL A 42 -24.45 29.52 -5.33
CA VAL A 42 -23.61 28.44 -4.79
C VAL A 42 -24.20 27.10 -5.23
N PHE A 43 -23.41 26.31 -5.95
CA PHE A 43 -23.82 25.00 -6.46
C PHE A 43 -23.54 23.87 -5.48
N ASP A 44 -22.40 23.94 -4.77
CA ASP A 44 -21.99 22.93 -3.81
C ASP A 44 -21.09 23.54 -2.73
N GLU A 45 -21.12 22.96 -1.54
CA GLU A 45 -20.28 23.34 -0.42
C GLU A 45 -19.84 22.09 0.35
N LYS A 46 -18.54 21.99 0.62
CA LYS A 46 -17.97 20.86 1.32
C LYS A 46 -16.93 21.29 2.33
N CYS A 47 -17.11 20.83 3.55
CA CYS A 47 -16.11 20.99 4.61
C CYS A 47 -15.41 19.66 4.88
N PHE A 48 -14.10 19.71 5.12
CA PHE A 48 -13.26 18.54 5.38
C PHE A 48 -12.00 18.97 6.12
N SER A 49 -11.37 18.03 6.84
CA SER A 49 -9.99 18.19 7.28
C SER A 49 -9.05 17.51 6.30
N VAL A 50 -7.84 18.03 6.13
CA VAL A 50 -6.89 17.47 5.15
C VAL A 50 -6.56 16.02 5.48
N ASP A 51 -6.48 15.65 6.76
CA ASP A 51 -6.20 14.29 7.23
C ASP A 51 -7.25 13.27 6.73
N GLU A 52 -8.53 13.66 6.66
CA GLU A 52 -9.63 12.78 6.24
C GLU A 52 -9.64 12.49 4.74
N ILE A 53 -9.11 13.43 3.94
CA ILE A 53 -9.09 13.34 2.48
C ILE A 53 -7.75 12.85 1.92
N VAL A 54 -6.78 12.51 2.78
CA VAL A 54 -5.50 12.00 2.31
C VAL A 54 -5.69 10.67 1.59
N LEU A 55 -5.28 10.64 0.33
CA LEU A 55 -5.07 9.43 -0.43
C LEU A 55 -3.56 9.26 -0.62
N PRO A 56 -2.89 8.43 0.19
CA PRO A 56 -1.45 8.30 0.10
C PRO A 56 -1.02 7.61 -1.20
N ASP A 57 0.16 7.97 -1.69
CA ASP A 57 0.84 7.22 -2.74
C ASP A 57 1.11 5.76 -2.30
N PRO A 58 1.30 4.84 -3.24
CA PRO A 58 1.61 3.45 -2.89
C PRO A 58 2.99 3.30 -2.22
N PRO A 59 3.17 2.30 -1.34
CA PRO A 59 4.49 1.92 -0.82
C PRO A 59 5.46 1.54 -1.94
N VAL A 60 6.76 1.73 -1.67
CA VAL A 60 7.83 1.52 -2.66
C VAL A 60 8.87 0.51 -2.15
N HIS A 61 9.77 0.08 -3.05
CA HIS A 61 10.88 -0.84 -2.73
C HIS A 61 10.45 -2.14 -2.03
N LEU A 62 9.34 -2.73 -2.49
CA LEU A 62 8.90 -4.03 -1.98
C LEU A 62 10.01 -5.07 -2.18
N ASN A 63 10.29 -5.82 -1.11
CA ASN A 63 11.31 -6.86 -1.11
C ASN A 63 10.90 -7.99 -0.15
N TRP A 64 11.52 -9.15 -0.30
CA TRP A 64 11.26 -10.29 0.57
C TRP A 64 12.54 -11.04 0.94
N THR A 65 12.50 -11.72 2.08
CA THR A 65 13.56 -12.63 2.52
C THR A 65 12.96 -13.93 3.05
N LEU A 66 13.60 -15.06 2.76
CA LEU A 66 13.21 -16.34 3.35
C LEU A 66 13.49 -16.35 4.85
N LEU A 67 12.49 -16.70 5.66
CA LEU A 67 12.62 -16.83 7.10
C LEU A 67 12.88 -18.28 7.50
N ASN A 68 12.05 -19.20 7.02
CA ASN A 68 12.13 -20.61 7.39
C ASN A 68 11.53 -21.50 6.31
N THR A 69 11.86 -22.78 6.36
CA THR A 69 11.28 -23.83 5.53
C THR A 69 10.74 -24.94 6.41
N SER A 70 9.61 -25.52 6.03
CA SER A 70 9.07 -26.69 6.73
C SER A 70 10.06 -27.85 6.70
N GLN A 71 10.00 -28.76 7.68
CA GLN A 71 10.87 -29.95 7.72
C GLN A 71 10.76 -30.81 6.45
N THR A 72 9.58 -30.81 5.83
CA THR A 72 9.31 -31.51 4.56
C THR A 72 9.79 -30.76 3.32
N GLY A 73 10.21 -29.50 3.44
CA GLY A 73 10.57 -28.64 2.32
C GLY A 73 9.41 -28.24 1.41
N ILE A 74 8.16 -28.52 1.81
CA ILE A 74 6.95 -28.25 1.00
C ILE A 74 6.47 -26.80 1.18
N HIS A 75 6.72 -26.22 2.36
CA HIS A 75 6.28 -24.86 2.67
C HIS A 75 7.45 -23.97 3.10
N GLY A 76 7.36 -22.68 2.77
CA GLY A 76 8.30 -21.63 3.18
C GLY A 76 7.58 -20.48 3.84
N ASP A 77 8.26 -19.88 4.81
CA ASP A 77 7.85 -18.64 5.44
C ASP A 77 8.77 -17.53 4.95
N ILE A 78 8.21 -16.38 4.57
CA ILE A 78 8.98 -15.22 4.11
C ILE A 78 8.64 -13.99 4.94
N GLN A 79 9.57 -13.04 4.97
CA GLN A 79 9.34 -11.70 5.48
C GLN A 79 9.25 -10.76 4.28
N VAL A 80 8.10 -10.11 4.11
CA VAL A 80 7.93 -9.02 3.14
C VAL A 80 8.23 -7.70 3.84
N ARG A 81 8.92 -6.80 3.15
CA ARG A 81 9.24 -5.44 3.61
C ARG A 81 9.06 -4.43 2.48
N TRP A 82 8.78 -3.19 2.84
CA TRP A 82 8.65 -2.06 1.92
C TRP A 82 9.07 -0.77 2.62
N ASP A 83 9.20 0.30 1.85
CA ASP A 83 9.39 1.66 2.35
C ASP A 83 8.07 2.44 2.27
N PRO A 84 7.83 3.40 3.19
CA PRO A 84 6.72 4.34 3.05
C PRO A 84 6.87 5.15 1.74
N PRO A 85 5.77 5.72 1.22
CA PRO A 85 5.85 6.57 0.04
C PRO A 85 6.79 7.75 0.29
N PRO A 86 7.70 8.11 -0.64
CA PRO A 86 8.67 9.20 -0.43
C PRO A 86 8.02 10.57 -0.20
N THR A 87 6.79 10.75 -0.68
CA THR A 87 5.95 11.94 -0.52
C THR A 87 5.32 12.03 0.88
N ALA A 88 5.29 10.94 1.64
CA ALA A 88 4.74 10.90 2.99
C ALA A 88 5.83 11.17 4.03
N ASP A 89 5.72 12.27 4.77
CA ASP A 89 6.64 12.60 5.87
C ASP A 89 6.31 11.82 7.17
N VAL A 90 6.37 10.49 7.07
CA VAL A 90 6.10 9.57 8.19
C VAL A 90 7.14 9.72 9.30
N GLN A 91 8.41 9.96 8.94
CA GLN A 91 9.52 10.02 9.90
C GLN A 91 9.43 11.22 10.84
N LYS A 92 8.91 12.37 10.37
CA LYS A 92 8.69 13.54 11.23
C LYS A 92 7.34 13.51 11.96
N GLY A 93 6.58 12.43 11.82
CA GLY A 93 5.28 12.25 12.47
C GLY A 93 4.16 13.09 11.87
N TRP A 94 4.33 13.61 10.65
CA TRP A 94 3.31 14.40 9.95
C TRP A 94 2.09 13.56 9.59
N ILE A 95 2.31 12.28 9.25
CA ILE A 95 1.27 11.33 8.88
C ILE A 95 1.57 9.94 9.45
N THR A 96 0.52 9.26 9.89
CA THR A 96 0.58 7.85 10.29
C THR A 96 -0.15 7.01 9.25
N LEU A 97 0.59 6.11 8.61
CA LEU A 97 0.05 5.21 7.57
C LEU A 97 -0.18 3.80 8.12
N GLU A 98 -1.28 3.19 7.68
CA GLU A 98 -1.53 1.76 7.79
C GLU A 98 -1.37 1.11 6.42
N TYR A 99 -0.83 -0.10 6.40
CA TYR A 99 -0.53 -0.85 5.19
C TYR A 99 -1.35 -2.13 5.15
N GLU A 100 -2.01 -2.37 4.02
CA GLU A 100 -2.69 -3.63 3.72
C GLU A 100 -1.88 -4.37 2.66
N LEU A 101 -1.43 -5.58 3.01
CA LEU A 101 -0.78 -6.48 2.08
C LEU A 101 -1.80 -7.46 1.51
N GLN A 102 -1.76 -7.62 0.20
CA GLN A 102 -2.48 -8.67 -0.51
C GLN A 102 -1.51 -9.59 -1.23
N TYR A 103 -1.80 -10.89 -1.23
CA TYR A 103 -1.02 -11.88 -1.98
C TYR A 103 -1.90 -12.96 -2.60
N LYS A 104 -1.43 -13.57 -3.69
CA LYS A 104 -2.06 -14.74 -4.31
C LYS A 104 -1.02 -15.56 -5.08
N GLU A 105 -1.33 -16.83 -5.37
CA GLU A 105 -0.55 -17.56 -6.40
C GLU A 105 -0.80 -16.90 -7.77
N VAL A 106 0.20 -16.89 -8.66
CA VAL A 106 0.07 -16.32 -10.01
C VAL A 106 -1.13 -16.91 -10.76
N ASN A 107 -1.39 -18.21 -10.57
CA ASN A 107 -2.48 -18.94 -11.21
C ASN A 107 -3.87 -18.71 -10.56
N GLU A 108 -3.93 -18.03 -9.41
CA GLU A 108 -5.18 -17.70 -8.72
C GLU A 108 -5.71 -16.33 -9.15
N THR A 109 -7.02 -16.15 -9.08
CA THR A 109 -7.69 -14.87 -9.38
C THR A 109 -8.04 -14.08 -8.12
N LYS A 110 -8.20 -14.76 -6.98
CA LYS A 110 -8.61 -14.14 -5.72
C LYS A 110 -7.41 -13.77 -4.87
N TRP A 111 -7.34 -12.52 -4.45
CA TRP A 111 -6.35 -12.03 -3.50
C TRP A 111 -6.69 -12.47 -2.07
N LYS A 112 -5.66 -12.84 -1.31
CA LYS A 112 -5.72 -13.01 0.15
C LYS A 112 -5.28 -11.71 0.79
N GLU A 113 -6.15 -11.14 1.60
CA GLU A 113 -5.97 -9.83 2.21
C GLU A 113 -5.58 -10.03 3.69
N LEU A 114 -4.53 -9.34 4.12
CA LEU A 114 -4.13 -9.32 5.53
C LEU A 114 -4.70 -8.09 6.22
N GLU A 115 -4.91 -8.18 7.53
CA GLU A 115 -5.32 -7.03 8.33
C GLU A 115 -4.30 -5.88 8.22
N PRO A 116 -4.76 -4.63 8.09
CA PRO A 116 -3.88 -3.46 8.02
C PRO A 116 -2.98 -3.30 9.24
N ARG A 117 -1.73 -2.86 9.04
CA ARG A 117 -0.74 -2.68 10.11
C ARG A 117 0.07 -1.41 9.96
N LEU A 118 0.61 -0.91 11.07
CA LEU A 118 1.51 0.25 11.09
C LEU A 118 2.96 -0.09 10.69
N SER A 119 3.33 -1.38 10.74
CA SER A 119 4.66 -1.87 10.38
C SER A 119 4.88 -1.85 8.87
N THR A 120 6.10 -1.55 8.44
CA THR A 120 6.54 -1.64 7.04
C THR A 120 7.10 -3.01 6.65
N MET A 121 6.84 -4.01 7.49
CA MET A 121 7.19 -5.39 7.23
C MET A 121 6.14 -6.35 7.81
N VAL A 122 5.84 -7.42 7.08
CA VAL A 122 4.92 -8.48 7.53
C VAL A 122 5.41 -9.87 7.09
N PRO A 123 5.40 -10.87 7.98
CA PRO A 123 5.70 -12.24 7.60
C PRO A 123 4.50 -12.89 6.90
N LEU A 124 4.78 -13.65 5.83
CA LEU A 124 3.83 -14.55 5.18
C LEU A 124 4.25 -15.98 5.48
N TYR A 125 3.32 -16.75 6.02
CA TYR A 125 3.57 -18.12 6.48
C TYR A 125 3.00 -19.15 5.52
N SER A 126 3.62 -20.33 5.51
CA SER A 126 3.12 -21.53 4.85
C SER A 126 2.85 -21.36 3.35
N LEU A 127 3.70 -20.60 2.65
CA LEU A 127 3.68 -20.50 1.20
C LEU A 127 4.21 -21.79 0.57
N LYS A 128 3.60 -22.27 -0.50
CA LYS A 128 4.00 -23.54 -1.13
C LYS A 128 5.27 -23.34 -1.95
N MET A 129 6.26 -24.21 -1.74
CA MET A 129 7.47 -24.23 -2.56
C MET A 129 7.16 -24.65 -4.00
N GLY A 130 7.94 -24.13 -4.96
CA GLY A 130 7.73 -24.39 -6.39
C GLY A 130 6.49 -23.73 -6.99
N ARG A 131 5.90 -22.76 -6.27
CA ARG A 131 4.83 -21.89 -6.75
C ARG A 131 5.33 -20.45 -6.80
N ASP A 132 4.77 -19.70 -7.74
CA ASP A 132 5.03 -18.28 -7.88
C ASP A 132 3.87 -17.49 -7.29
N TYR A 133 4.21 -16.46 -6.53
CA TYR A 133 3.26 -15.59 -5.85
C TYR A 133 3.40 -14.15 -6.32
N GLU A 134 2.27 -13.46 -6.37
CA GLU A 134 2.19 -12.02 -6.57
C GLU A 134 1.83 -11.38 -5.23
N ILE A 135 2.54 -10.32 -4.90
CA ILE A 135 2.33 -9.55 -3.67
C ILE A 135 2.17 -8.09 -4.07
N ARG A 136 1.19 -7.41 -3.49
CA ARG A 136 0.98 -5.97 -3.63
C ARG A 136 0.59 -5.38 -2.29
N VAL A 137 1.01 -4.15 -2.04
CA VAL A 137 0.73 -3.43 -0.79
C VAL A 137 0.12 -2.09 -1.14
N ARG A 138 -0.90 -1.67 -0.39
CA ARG A 138 -1.44 -0.31 -0.46
C ARG A 138 -1.42 0.31 0.91
N SER A 139 -1.49 1.63 0.96
CA SER A 139 -1.50 2.36 2.21
C SER A 139 -2.75 3.22 2.36
N ARG A 140 -3.12 3.49 3.61
CA ARG A 140 -4.12 4.47 3.96
C ARG A 140 -3.64 5.31 5.12
N GLN A 141 -4.19 6.50 5.22
CA GLN A 141 -4.01 7.35 6.38
C GLN A 141 -4.88 6.80 7.54
N ARG A 142 -4.36 6.74 8.76
CA ARG A 142 -5.01 6.02 9.88
C ARG A 142 -6.42 6.53 10.23
N THR A 143 -6.69 7.82 10.05
CA THR A 143 -8.01 8.41 10.32
C THR A 143 -8.94 8.32 9.10
N SER A 144 -8.43 7.91 7.93
CA SER A 144 -9.18 7.72 6.70
C SER A 144 -9.54 6.25 6.47
N GLU A 145 -10.76 6.00 5.98
CA GLU A 145 -11.18 4.66 5.55
C GLU A 145 -10.68 4.31 4.14
N LYS A 146 -10.21 5.30 3.39
CA LYS A 146 -9.84 5.14 1.98
C LYS A 146 -8.40 4.69 1.83
N PHE A 147 -8.20 3.63 1.08
CA PHE A 147 -6.87 3.22 0.63
C PHE A 147 -6.49 3.92 -0.67
N GLY A 148 -5.22 4.26 -0.77
CA GLY A 148 -4.60 4.65 -2.03
C GLY A 148 -4.44 3.47 -2.98
N GLU A 149 -3.74 3.75 -4.08
CA GLU A 149 -3.43 2.75 -5.11
C GLU A 149 -2.50 1.66 -4.56
N PHE A 150 -2.47 0.53 -5.26
CA PHE A 150 -1.52 -0.54 -4.97
C PHE A 150 -0.12 -0.20 -5.47
N SER A 151 0.88 -0.70 -4.76
CA SER A 151 2.27 -0.75 -5.21
C SER A 151 2.42 -1.55 -6.49
N GLU A 152 3.58 -1.42 -7.11
CA GLU A 152 4.04 -2.41 -8.08
C GLU A 152 3.99 -3.83 -7.49
N ILE A 153 3.74 -4.82 -8.35
CA ILE A 153 3.65 -6.21 -7.94
C ILE A 153 5.06 -6.74 -7.66
N LEU A 154 5.25 -7.26 -6.45
CA LEU A 154 6.42 -8.06 -6.09
C LEU A 154 6.15 -9.53 -6.44
N TYR A 155 6.98 -10.08 -7.32
CA TYR A 155 6.99 -11.50 -7.65
C TYR A 155 7.89 -12.28 -6.69
N VAL A 156 7.35 -13.34 -6.10
CA VAL A 156 8.09 -14.26 -5.23
C VAL A 156 8.08 -15.64 -5.84
N SER A 157 9.27 -16.15 -6.17
CA SER A 157 9.46 -17.52 -6.62
C SER A 157 10.40 -18.25 -5.67
N PHE A 158 9.96 -19.41 -5.21
CA PHE A 158 10.79 -20.28 -4.39
C PHE A 158 11.63 -21.18 -5.30
N THR A 159 12.94 -20.95 -5.37
CA THR A 159 13.83 -21.92 -6.00
C THR A 159 13.82 -23.20 -5.17
N GLN A 160 13.38 -24.31 -5.73
CA GLN A 160 13.66 -25.62 -5.12
C GLN A 160 15.18 -25.79 -5.06
N ALA A 161 15.76 -25.64 -3.87
CA ALA A 161 17.07 -26.22 -3.61
C ALA A 161 16.90 -27.72 -3.85
N GLY A 162 17.67 -28.26 -4.81
CA GLY A 162 17.49 -29.59 -5.38
C GLY A 162 17.20 -30.64 -4.32
N ILE A 163 16.02 -31.25 -4.42
CA ILE A 163 15.78 -32.55 -3.82
C ILE A 163 16.63 -33.52 -4.65
N GLU A 164 17.89 -33.74 -4.23
CA GLU A 164 18.60 -34.94 -4.62
C GLU A 164 17.77 -36.11 -4.09
N PHE A 165 17.01 -36.73 -4.99
CA PHE A 165 16.41 -38.02 -4.76
C PHE A 165 17.55 -39.01 -4.50
N VAL A 166 17.87 -39.26 -3.23
CA VAL A 166 18.59 -40.47 -2.83
C VAL A 166 17.63 -41.62 -3.09
N HIS A 167 17.68 -42.14 -4.32
CA HIS A 167 17.17 -43.46 -4.63
C HIS A 167 17.96 -44.47 -3.79
N CYS A 168 17.37 -44.93 -2.68
CA CYS A 168 17.80 -46.17 -2.06
C CYS A 168 17.47 -47.31 -3.03
N ALA A 169 18.41 -47.69 -3.88
CA ALA A 169 18.36 -48.95 -4.59
C ALA A 169 18.83 -50.06 -3.63
N GLU A 170 17.88 -50.88 -3.16
CA GLU A 170 18.16 -52.16 -2.52
C GLU A 170 19.06 -53.02 -3.41
N GLY A 171 20.27 -53.30 -2.93
CA GLY A 171 21.15 -54.29 -3.51
C GLY A 171 20.77 -55.69 -3.04
N MET A 172 19.84 -56.34 -3.72
CA MET A 172 19.68 -57.80 -3.66
C MET A 172 20.77 -58.42 -4.55
N ARG A 173 21.79 -59.04 -3.95
CA ARG A 173 22.77 -59.86 -4.65
C ARG A 173 22.54 -61.33 -4.30
N THR A 174 22.32 -62.07 -5.37
CA THR A 174 22.29 -63.54 -5.52
C THR A 174 23.42 -64.26 -4.81
#